data_AF-A0A166DEH0-F1
#
_entry.id   AF-A0A166DEH0-F1
#
_cell.length_a   1.000
_cell.length_b   1.000
_cell.length_c   1.000
_cell.angle_alpha   90.00
_cell.angle_beta   90.00
_cell.angle_gamma   90.00
#
_symmetry.space_group_name_H-M   'P 1'
#
loop_
_entity.id
_entity.type
_entity.pdbx_description
1 polymer ?
#
loop_
_entity_poly.entity_id
_entity_poly.type
_entity_poly.pdbx_seq_one_letter_code
_entity_poly.pdbx_strand_id
1 'polypeptide(L)'
;MGWTSLFLNMDKKKVFIIGTGEVASRRANRFLEKGAEVILAGNSIPRGLEEKGAILKSTKSHKNLKKWVQWADIVVIASGNEELNNYISSICDGKLLNRADYPENGNLIVPTSFSIEDVEISIFTNGKSPLMAREIRKKIQNIITSEDLLQIELQDYARNILKAKIKDQKERKKYLYAILEDTKINDLLKEKKIEEAKVYAEDLIKNEEAKVYAEDLIKNEEAKVYAEDLIKNEEAKVYAEDLIKNEEAKVYAEDLIKNEEAKVYAEDLIKNEENNVHDGELLKKEKREE
;
A
#
# COMPACT_ATOMS: atom_id res chain seq x y z
N MET A 1 -26.37 -14.30 10.44
CA MET A 1 -25.31 -13.69 11.27
C MET A 1 -24.18 -13.27 10.35
N GLY A 2 -23.67 -12.05 10.52
CA GLY A 2 -22.63 -11.49 9.66
C GLY A 2 -21.22 -11.76 10.22
N TRP A 3 -20.27 -12.04 9.34
CA TRP A 3 -18.84 -12.10 9.64
C TRP A 3 -18.15 -10.91 8.96
N THR A 4 -17.12 -10.35 9.59
CA THR A 4 -16.27 -9.32 8.97
C THR A 4 -14.81 -9.76 9.00
N SER A 5 -14.07 -9.44 7.95
CA SER A 5 -12.64 -9.78 7.85
C SER A 5 -11.80 -8.71 8.55
N LEU A 6 -10.91 -9.15 9.44
CA LEU A 6 -10.04 -8.29 10.22
C LEU A 6 -8.64 -8.90 10.30
N PHE A 7 -7.62 -8.05 10.33
CA PHE A 7 -6.28 -8.44 10.75
C PHE A 7 -6.13 -8.14 12.24
N LEU A 8 -5.66 -9.14 12.99
CA LEU A 8 -5.39 -9.02 14.43
C LEU A 8 -3.89 -9.10 14.66
N ASN A 9 -3.33 -8.11 15.36
CA ASN A 9 -1.94 -8.17 15.80
C ASN A 9 -1.78 -9.26 16.87
N MET A 10 -0.91 -10.22 16.59
CA MET A 10 -0.66 -11.41 17.42
C MET A 10 0.58 -11.29 18.30
N ASP A 11 1.37 -10.22 18.19
CA ASP A 11 2.56 -10.03 19.01
C ASP A 11 2.19 -10.08 20.50
N LYS A 12 2.78 -11.04 21.21
CA LYS A 12 2.56 -11.33 22.65
C LYS A 12 1.11 -11.61 23.04
N LYS A 13 0.23 -11.87 22.07
CA LYS A 13 -1.14 -12.31 22.36
C LYS A 13 -1.13 -13.72 22.91
N LYS A 14 -2.00 -13.97 23.88
CA LYS A 14 -2.08 -15.24 24.59
C LYS A 14 -3.10 -16.13 23.92
N VAL A 15 -2.64 -17.27 23.39
CA VAL A 15 -3.50 -18.22 22.69
C VAL A 15 -3.49 -19.54 23.43
N PHE A 16 -4.68 -19.97 23.85
CA PHE A 16 -4.88 -21.27 24.46
C PHE A 16 -5.60 -22.21 23.51
N ILE A 17 -5.02 -23.37 23.25
CA ILE A 17 -5.52 -24.35 22.28
C ILE A 17 -5.83 -25.66 23.00
N ILE A 18 -7.09 -26.10 22.92
CA ILE A 18 -7.54 -27.40 23.41
C ILE A 18 -7.38 -28.43 22.28
N GLY A 19 -6.59 -29.47 22.54
CA GLY A 19 -6.24 -30.50 21.57
C GLY A 19 -4.81 -30.37 21.06
N THR A 20 -4.28 -31.48 20.57
CA THR A 20 -2.89 -31.60 20.06
C THR A 20 -2.83 -32.39 18.75
N GLY A 21 -3.97 -32.56 18.08
CA GLY A 21 -4.04 -33.18 16.75
C GLY A 21 -3.63 -32.21 15.63
N GLU A 22 -3.76 -32.65 14.38
CA GLU A 22 -3.35 -31.90 13.20
C GLU A 22 -3.94 -30.47 13.16
N VAL A 23 -5.24 -30.32 13.45
CA VAL A 23 -5.90 -29.02 13.46
C VAL A 23 -5.25 -28.08 14.48
N ALA A 24 -5.05 -28.55 15.72
CA ALA A 24 -4.39 -27.77 16.77
C ALA A 24 -2.96 -27.39 16.37
N SER A 25 -2.20 -28.32 15.77
CA SER A 25 -0.82 -28.08 15.33
C SER A 25 -0.72 -26.98 14.28
N ARG A 26 -1.63 -26.97 13.30
CA ARG A 26 -1.65 -25.93 12.26
C ARG A 26 -2.01 -24.56 12.85
N ARG A 27 -2.95 -24.51 13.80
CA ARG A 27 -3.33 -23.26 14.48
C ARG A 27 -2.20 -22.73 15.35
N ALA A 28 -1.57 -23.59 16.14
CA ALA A 28 -0.43 -23.23 16.97
C ALA A 28 0.70 -22.62 16.14
N ASN A 29 1.13 -23.29 15.06
CA ASN A 29 2.16 -22.77 14.16
C ASN A 29 1.81 -21.37 13.63
N ARG A 30 0.59 -21.18 13.11
CA ARG A 30 0.15 -19.89 12.57
C ARG A 30 0.26 -18.75 13.59
N PHE A 31 -0.09 -19.00 14.85
CA PHE A 31 -0.03 -17.97 15.88
C PHE A 31 1.40 -17.72 16.38
N LEU A 32 2.19 -18.79 16.57
CA LEU A 32 3.60 -18.68 16.95
C LEU A 32 4.42 -17.89 15.92
N GLU A 33 4.21 -18.14 14.63
CA GLU A 33 4.89 -17.44 13.52
C GLU A 33 4.60 -15.93 13.50
N LYS A 34 3.54 -15.49 14.20
CA LYS A 34 3.17 -14.08 14.34
C LYS A 34 3.44 -13.52 15.75
N GLY A 35 4.25 -14.22 16.55
CA GLY A 35 4.72 -13.75 17.86
C GLY A 35 3.79 -14.01 19.04
N ALA A 36 2.77 -14.87 18.89
CA ALA A 36 1.86 -15.20 19.97
C ALA A 36 2.48 -16.14 21.02
N GLU A 37 2.06 -16.00 22.27
CA GLU A 37 2.34 -16.97 23.33
C GLU A 37 1.31 -18.10 23.24
N VAL A 38 1.76 -19.33 22.93
CA VAL A 38 0.84 -20.45 22.69
C VAL A 38 0.95 -21.52 23.76
N ILE A 39 -0.18 -21.84 24.38
CA ILE A 39 -0.33 -23.00 25.27
C ILE A 39 -1.27 -24.01 24.62
N LEU A 40 -0.84 -25.27 24.48
CA LEU A 40 -1.69 -26.38 24.08
C LEU A 40 -2.06 -27.23 25.29
N ALA A 41 -3.29 -27.75 25.33
CA ALA A 41 -3.72 -28.74 26.30
C ALA A 41 -4.05 -30.07 25.61
N GLY A 42 -3.37 -31.14 26.00
CA GLY A 42 -3.57 -32.48 25.44
C GLY A 42 -2.57 -33.50 25.97
N ASN A 43 -2.36 -34.57 25.21
CA ASN A 43 -1.54 -35.71 25.64
C ASN A 43 -0.05 -35.56 25.26
N SER A 44 0.24 -34.91 24.14
CA SER A 44 1.59 -34.77 23.60
C SER A 44 1.71 -33.47 22.81
N ILE A 45 2.90 -32.89 22.77
CA ILE A 45 3.16 -31.72 21.94
C ILE A 45 3.51 -32.18 20.51
N PRO A 46 2.88 -31.60 19.48
CA PRO A 46 3.26 -31.86 18.09
C PRO A 46 4.72 -31.48 17.81
N ARG A 47 5.38 -32.24 16.93
CA ARG A 47 6.79 -32.03 16.55
C ARG A 47 7.06 -30.59 16.11
N GLY A 48 8.16 -30.01 16.60
CA GLY A 48 8.64 -28.66 16.23
C GLY A 48 7.90 -27.50 16.88
N LEU A 49 6.75 -27.71 17.54
CA LEU A 49 6.05 -26.62 18.22
C LEU A 49 6.75 -26.20 19.51
N GLU A 50 7.34 -27.15 20.24
CA GLU A 50 8.08 -26.86 21.47
C GLU A 50 9.30 -25.98 21.20
N GLU A 51 10.06 -26.28 20.14
CA GLU A 51 11.19 -25.49 19.67
C GLU A 51 10.79 -24.06 19.27
N LYS A 52 9.56 -23.90 18.75
CA LYS A 52 8.97 -22.59 18.45
C LYS A 52 8.38 -21.87 19.68
N GLY A 53 8.45 -22.47 20.87
CA GLY A 53 8.02 -21.86 22.13
C GLY A 53 6.60 -22.22 22.61
N ALA A 54 5.94 -23.20 21.99
CA ALA A 54 4.66 -23.69 22.54
C ALA A 54 4.85 -24.49 23.82
N ILE A 55 3.91 -24.34 24.75
CA ILE A 55 3.93 -25.04 26.03
C ILE A 55 2.78 -26.05 26.09
N LEU A 56 3.08 -27.30 26.46
CA LEU A 56 2.07 -28.33 26.70
C LEU A 56 1.55 -28.32 28.14
N LYS A 57 0.24 -28.50 28.31
CA LYS A 57 -0.45 -28.68 29.59
C LYS A 57 -1.39 -29.89 29.55
N SER A 58 -1.66 -30.45 30.72
CA SER A 58 -2.58 -31.58 30.87
C SER A 58 -4.04 -31.14 30.89
N THR A 59 -4.92 -31.95 30.29
CA THR A 59 -6.38 -31.81 30.32
C THR A 59 -7.04 -32.46 31.54
N LYS A 60 -6.30 -33.14 32.42
CA LYS A 60 -6.86 -33.94 33.54
C LYS A 60 -7.59 -33.12 34.62
N SER A 61 -7.40 -31.81 34.67
CA SER A 61 -7.97 -30.95 35.72
C SER A 61 -8.74 -29.77 35.14
N HIS A 62 -10.06 -29.76 35.36
CA HIS A 62 -10.96 -28.67 34.99
C HIS A 62 -10.53 -27.32 35.60
N LYS A 63 -9.98 -27.33 36.82
CA LYS A 63 -9.44 -26.13 37.49
C LYS A 63 -8.25 -25.54 36.72
N ASN A 64 -7.34 -26.40 36.24
CA ASN A 64 -6.21 -25.96 35.44
C ASN A 64 -6.67 -25.41 34.08
N LEU A 65 -7.65 -26.06 33.45
CA LEU A 65 -8.21 -25.60 32.18
C LEU A 65 -8.85 -24.21 32.29
N LYS A 66 -9.63 -23.98 33.37
CA LYS A 66 -10.22 -22.66 33.63
C LYS A 66 -9.17 -21.57 33.80
N LYS A 67 -8.05 -21.86 34.49
CA LYS A 67 -6.91 -20.93 34.62
C LYS A 67 -6.35 -20.53 33.25
N TRP A 68 -6.20 -21.48 32.33
CA TRP A 68 -5.64 -21.20 31.00
C TRP A 68 -6.61 -20.44 30.09
N VAL A 69 -7.91 -20.73 30.18
CA VAL A 69 -8.95 -19.93 29.51
C VAL A 69 -8.94 -18.48 30.00
N GLN A 70 -8.81 -18.26 31.31
CA GLN A 70 -8.74 -16.90 31.88
C GLN A 70 -7.49 -16.15 31.41
N TRP A 71 -6.34 -16.84 31.34
CA TRP A 71 -5.08 -16.28 30.86
C TRP A 71 -5.11 -15.87 29.38
N ALA A 72 -5.86 -16.58 28.54
CA ALA A 72 -5.85 -16.39 27.10
C ALA A 72 -6.63 -15.15 26.62
N ASP A 73 -6.18 -14.53 25.54
CA ASP A 73 -6.96 -13.58 24.74
C ASP A 73 -7.83 -14.33 23.73
N ILE A 74 -7.26 -15.40 23.14
CA ILE A 74 -7.89 -16.26 22.14
C ILE A 74 -7.90 -17.70 22.64
N VAL A 75 -9.07 -18.34 22.56
CA VAL A 75 -9.22 -19.77 22.84
C VAL A 75 -9.58 -20.50 21.55
N VAL A 76 -8.85 -21.57 21.26
CA VAL A 76 -9.11 -22.44 20.11
C VAL A 76 -9.49 -23.82 20.60
N ILE A 77 -10.63 -24.31 20.16
CA ILE A 77 -11.12 -25.66 20.45
C ILE A 77 -10.89 -26.53 19.22
N ALA A 78 -9.98 -27.49 19.35
CA ALA A 78 -9.53 -28.38 18.29
C ALA A 78 -9.24 -29.80 18.82
N SER A 79 -10.09 -30.29 19.73
CA SER A 79 -10.01 -31.65 20.28
C SER A 79 -11.19 -32.51 19.82
N GLY A 80 -11.03 -33.84 19.85
CA GLY A 80 -12.10 -34.79 19.57
C GLY A 80 -13.02 -35.10 20.76
N ASN A 81 -12.83 -34.46 21.91
CA ASN A 81 -13.69 -34.67 23.09
C ASN A 81 -14.78 -33.59 23.14
N GLU A 82 -16.00 -33.96 22.75
CA GLU A 82 -17.14 -33.04 22.67
C GLU A 82 -17.54 -32.45 24.04
N GLU A 83 -17.53 -33.26 25.09
CA GLU A 83 -17.86 -32.82 26.46
C GLU A 83 -16.87 -31.75 26.92
N LEU A 84 -15.58 -31.98 26.72
CA LEU A 84 -14.52 -31.02 27.01
C LEU A 84 -14.67 -29.75 26.17
N ASN A 85 -14.95 -29.88 24.87
CA ASN A 85 -15.16 -28.73 23.98
C ASN A 85 -16.32 -27.85 24.45
N ASN A 86 -17.43 -28.46 24.88
CA ASN A 86 -18.60 -27.74 25.38
C ASN A 86 -18.32 -27.09 26.75
N TYR A 87 -17.63 -27.79 27.65
CA TYR A 87 -17.18 -27.21 28.93
C TYR A 87 -16.31 -25.98 28.70
N ILE A 88 -15.28 -26.07 27.84
CA ILE A 88 -14.39 -24.93 27.55
C ILE A 88 -15.17 -23.78 26.95
N SER A 89 -16.06 -24.04 26.00
CA SER A 89 -16.93 -23.02 25.40
C SER A 89 -17.73 -22.26 26.47
N SER A 90 -18.30 -22.97 27.45
CA SER A 90 -19.11 -22.38 28.52
C SER A 90 -18.34 -21.43 29.46
N ILE A 91 -17.01 -21.53 29.50
CA ILE A 91 -16.15 -20.72 30.39
C ILE A 91 -15.32 -19.67 29.63
N CYS A 92 -15.55 -19.50 28.33
CA CYS A 92 -14.86 -18.56 27.44
C CYS A 92 -15.53 -17.18 27.35
N ASP A 93 -16.26 -16.77 28.39
CA ASP A 93 -16.97 -15.48 28.37
C ASP A 93 -16.01 -14.30 28.17
N GLY A 94 -16.38 -13.36 27.29
CA GLY A 94 -15.56 -12.22 26.88
C GLY A 94 -14.27 -12.56 26.10
N LYS A 95 -14.05 -13.80 25.68
CA LYS A 95 -12.86 -14.22 24.90
C LYS A 95 -13.16 -14.32 23.40
N LEU A 96 -12.11 -14.25 22.58
CA LEU A 96 -12.19 -14.66 21.19
C LEU A 96 -12.12 -16.19 21.11
N LEU A 97 -13.23 -16.82 20.78
CA LEU A 97 -13.40 -18.26 20.72
C LEU A 97 -13.47 -18.73 19.27
N ASN A 98 -12.50 -19.53 18.86
CA ASN A 98 -12.54 -20.30 17.63
C ASN A 98 -12.88 -21.77 17.93
N ARG A 99 -14.02 -22.24 17.43
CA ARG A 99 -14.38 -23.66 17.42
C ARG A 99 -14.09 -24.27 16.05
N ALA A 100 -13.24 -25.29 16.02
CA ALA A 100 -12.88 -25.97 14.78
C ALA A 100 -13.95 -26.98 14.32
N ASP A 101 -14.73 -27.52 15.25
CA ASP A 101 -15.81 -28.48 15.00
C ASP A 101 -17.13 -27.80 14.61
N TYR A 102 -17.56 -26.80 15.39
CA TYR A 102 -18.79 -26.04 15.19
C TYR A 102 -18.49 -24.53 15.15
N PRO A 103 -18.05 -23.98 14.01
CA PRO A 103 -17.62 -22.57 13.91
C PRO A 103 -18.68 -21.54 14.34
N GLU A 104 -19.97 -21.87 14.19
CA GLU A 104 -21.12 -21.07 14.61
C GLU A 104 -21.25 -20.92 16.13
N ASN A 105 -20.62 -21.81 16.90
CA ASN A 105 -20.59 -21.79 18.36
C ASN A 105 -19.36 -21.03 18.90
N GLY A 106 -18.74 -20.20 18.05
CA GLY A 106 -17.65 -19.29 18.40
C GLY A 106 -17.89 -17.89 17.81
N ASN A 107 -17.01 -16.96 18.14
CA ASN A 107 -17.04 -15.57 17.65
C ASN A 107 -15.78 -15.20 16.84
N LEU A 108 -14.86 -16.15 16.63
CA LEU A 108 -13.65 -15.99 15.84
C LEU A 108 -13.56 -17.10 14.79
N ILE A 109 -13.40 -16.71 13.53
CA ILE A 109 -13.06 -17.62 12.44
C ILE A 109 -11.56 -17.48 12.14
N VAL A 110 -10.86 -18.61 12.12
CA VAL A 110 -9.47 -18.68 11.65
C VAL A 110 -9.48 -19.36 10.27
N PRO A 111 -9.58 -18.61 9.16
CA PRO A 111 -9.70 -19.19 7.82
C PRO A 111 -8.41 -19.89 7.37
N THR A 112 -8.47 -20.56 6.22
CA THR A 112 -7.24 -20.91 5.49
C THR A 112 -6.59 -19.62 5.01
N SER A 113 -5.31 -19.46 5.30
CA SER A 113 -4.53 -18.32 4.84
C SER A 113 -3.17 -18.75 4.31
N PHE A 114 -2.53 -17.84 3.59
CA PHE A 114 -1.17 -17.97 3.10
C PHE A 114 -0.56 -16.59 2.90
N SER A 115 0.77 -16.55 2.85
CA SER A 115 1.54 -15.36 2.51
C SER A 115 2.37 -15.63 1.26
N ILE A 116 2.53 -14.60 0.44
CA ILE A 116 3.51 -14.51 -0.65
C ILE A 116 4.27 -13.22 -0.39
N GLU A 117 5.46 -13.33 0.18
CA GLU A 117 6.24 -12.17 0.66
C GLU A 117 5.36 -11.24 1.49
N ASP A 118 5.15 -9.99 1.04
CA ASP A 118 4.37 -8.96 1.74
C ASP A 118 2.84 -9.10 1.60
N VAL A 119 2.35 -10.05 0.82
CA VAL A 119 0.92 -10.24 0.56
C VAL A 119 0.36 -11.37 1.43
N GLU A 120 -0.50 -11.03 2.40
CA GLU A 120 -1.24 -12.02 3.21
C GLU A 120 -2.71 -12.14 2.77
N ILE A 121 -3.14 -13.37 2.46
CA ILE A 121 -4.48 -13.66 1.97
C ILE A 121 -5.17 -14.67 2.89
N SER A 122 -6.41 -14.36 3.25
CA SER A 122 -7.31 -15.23 4.01
C SER A 122 -8.56 -15.54 3.21
N ILE A 123 -8.92 -16.83 3.09
CA ILE A 123 -10.06 -17.28 2.29
C ILE A 123 -11.10 -17.91 3.21
N PHE A 124 -12.28 -17.29 3.25
CA PHE A 124 -13.43 -17.76 4.02
C PHE A 124 -14.64 -17.98 3.10
N THR A 125 -15.06 -19.23 2.95
CA THR A 125 -16.21 -19.61 2.12
C THR A 125 -17.53 -19.66 2.90
N ASN A 126 -17.62 -18.91 4.00
CA ASN A 126 -18.72 -18.98 4.97
C ASN A 126 -19.00 -20.42 5.47
N GLY A 127 -17.94 -21.20 5.67
CA GLY A 127 -18.01 -22.61 6.07
C GLY A 127 -18.52 -23.58 4.99
N LYS A 128 -18.94 -23.11 3.81
CA LYS A 128 -19.64 -23.95 2.82
C LYS A 128 -18.77 -25.00 2.15
N SER A 129 -17.50 -24.67 1.85
CA SER A 129 -16.62 -25.61 1.14
C SER A 129 -15.14 -25.36 1.48
N PRO A 130 -14.57 -26.15 2.39
CA PRO A 130 -13.13 -26.16 2.66
C PRO A 130 -12.32 -26.57 1.43
N LEU A 131 -12.85 -27.49 0.62
CA LEU A 131 -12.23 -27.94 -0.63
C LEU A 131 -12.07 -26.77 -1.61
N MET A 132 -13.14 -26.00 -1.84
CA MET A 132 -13.06 -24.84 -2.72
C MET A 132 -12.16 -23.74 -2.16
N ALA A 133 -12.10 -23.55 -0.84
CA ALA A 133 -11.15 -22.61 -0.24
C ALA A 133 -9.69 -22.98 -0.58
N ARG A 134 -9.37 -24.28 -0.62
CA ARG A 134 -8.05 -24.77 -1.02
C ARG A 134 -7.78 -24.58 -2.52
N GLU A 135 -8.77 -24.81 -3.38
CA GLU A 135 -8.59 -24.59 -4.83
C GLU A 135 -8.47 -23.10 -5.17
N ILE A 136 -9.23 -22.23 -4.52
CA ILE A 136 -9.09 -20.77 -4.66
C ILE A 136 -7.71 -20.30 -4.20
N ARG A 137 -7.20 -20.84 -3.09
CA ARG A 137 -5.82 -20.57 -2.63
C ARG A 137 -4.81 -20.83 -3.74
N LYS A 138 -4.84 -22.01 -4.36
CA LYS A 138 -3.90 -22.36 -5.45
C LYS A 138 -4.04 -21.40 -6.63
N LYS A 139 -5.28 -21.04 -7.01
CA LYS A 139 -5.52 -20.09 -8.11
C LYS A 139 -4.89 -18.74 -7.82
N ILE A 140 -5.11 -18.17 -6.64
CA ILE A 140 -4.56 -16.87 -6.27
C ILE A 140 -3.03 -16.93 -6.21
N GLN A 141 -2.46 -18.02 -5.67
CA GLN A 141 -1.01 -18.21 -5.64
C GLN A 141 -0.36 -18.19 -7.02
N ASN A 142 -1.06 -18.65 -8.06
CA ASN A 142 -0.55 -18.66 -9.42
C ASN A 142 -0.75 -17.34 -10.18
N ILE A 143 -1.60 -16.44 -9.67
CA ILE A 143 -1.91 -15.15 -10.31
C ILE A 143 -0.95 -14.05 -9.83
N ILE A 144 -0.53 -14.09 -8.57
CA ILE A 144 0.40 -13.11 -8.02
C ILE A 144 1.79 -13.37 -8.58
N THR A 145 2.35 -12.37 -9.26
CA THR A 145 3.64 -12.44 -9.95
C THR A 145 4.74 -11.80 -9.12
N SER A 146 6.01 -12.02 -9.51
CA SER A 146 7.13 -11.27 -8.91
C SER A 146 7.08 -9.78 -9.23
N GLU A 147 6.47 -9.40 -10.37
CA GLU A 147 6.28 -8.00 -10.77
C GLU A 147 5.36 -7.28 -9.78
N ASP A 148 4.27 -7.92 -9.35
CA ASP A 148 3.36 -7.38 -8.34
C ASP A 148 4.09 -7.11 -7.00
N LEU A 149 4.98 -8.01 -6.59
CA LEU A 149 5.72 -7.91 -5.33
C LEU A 149 6.77 -6.78 -5.39
N LEU A 150 7.52 -6.69 -6.49
CA LEU A 150 8.45 -5.59 -6.72
C LEU A 150 7.72 -4.24 -6.83
N GLN A 151 6.52 -4.23 -7.39
CA GLN A 151 5.71 -3.02 -7.46
C GLN A 151 5.25 -2.57 -6.07
N ILE A 152 4.93 -3.50 -5.15
CA ILE A 152 4.65 -3.16 -3.75
C ILE A 152 5.87 -2.49 -3.09
N GLU A 153 7.06 -3.05 -3.29
CA GLU A 153 8.32 -2.48 -2.78
C GLU A 153 8.56 -1.06 -3.33
N LEU A 154 8.46 -0.88 -4.65
CA LEU A 154 8.65 0.41 -5.31
C LEU A 154 7.63 1.45 -4.84
N GLN A 155 6.37 1.04 -4.68
CA GLN A 155 5.30 1.92 -4.20
C GLN A 155 5.51 2.36 -2.76
N ASP A 156 6.06 1.50 -1.89
CA ASP A 156 6.41 1.91 -0.54
C ASP A 156 7.60 2.88 -0.54
N TYR A 157 8.63 2.58 -1.33
CA TYR A 157 9.79 3.45 -1.53
C TYR A 157 9.37 4.87 -1.95
N ALA A 158 8.62 4.97 -3.05
CA ALA A 158 8.13 6.24 -3.59
C ALA A 158 7.24 6.98 -2.57
N ARG A 159 6.36 6.26 -1.86
CA ARG A 159 5.49 6.84 -0.83
C ARG A 159 6.28 7.48 0.31
N ASN A 160 7.39 6.87 0.73
CA ASN A 160 8.22 7.40 1.81
C ASN A 160 8.94 8.69 1.39
N ILE A 161 9.42 8.77 0.15
CA ILE A 161 9.97 10.01 -0.43
C ILE A 161 8.91 11.10 -0.50
N LEU A 162 7.75 10.77 -1.07
CA LEU A 162 6.65 11.71 -1.26
C LEU A 162 6.11 12.26 0.07
N LYS A 163 6.09 11.46 1.16
CA LYS A 163 5.71 11.93 2.49
C LYS A 163 6.65 13.00 3.04
N ALA A 164 7.94 12.94 2.71
CA ALA A 164 8.92 13.93 3.15
C ALA A 164 8.78 15.26 2.40
N LYS A 165 8.32 15.22 1.15
CA LYS A 165 8.26 16.40 0.27
C LYS A 165 6.88 17.03 0.16
N ILE A 166 5.83 16.22 0.06
CA ILE A 166 4.46 16.65 -0.24
C ILE A 166 3.56 16.38 0.97
N LYS A 167 2.99 17.44 1.55
CA LYS A 167 2.10 17.34 2.73
C LYS A 167 0.71 16.82 2.37
N ASP A 168 0.17 17.20 1.22
CA ASP A 168 -1.19 16.80 0.83
C ASP A 168 -1.27 15.33 0.40
N GLN A 169 -2.28 14.61 0.90
CA GLN A 169 -2.44 13.18 0.60
C GLN A 169 -3.00 12.92 -0.80
N LYS A 170 -3.84 13.81 -1.33
CA LYS A 170 -4.42 13.63 -2.67
C LYS A 170 -3.38 13.87 -3.75
N GLU A 171 -2.50 14.83 -3.54
CA GLU A 171 -1.37 15.11 -4.40
C GLU A 171 -0.38 13.94 -4.43
N ARG A 172 0.08 13.43 -3.28
CA ARG A 172 0.92 12.20 -3.22
C ARG A 172 0.31 11.04 -3.97
N LYS A 173 -1.02 10.90 -3.92
CA LYS A 173 -1.74 9.82 -4.63
C LYS A 173 -1.53 9.93 -6.14
N LYS A 174 -1.53 11.13 -6.74
CA LYS A 174 -1.31 11.31 -8.19
C LYS A 174 0.03 10.73 -8.65
N TYR A 175 1.12 11.09 -7.96
CA TYR A 175 2.46 10.56 -8.23
C TYR A 175 2.51 9.03 -8.14
N LEU A 176 1.88 8.45 -7.12
CA LEU A 176 1.86 6.99 -6.94
C LEU A 176 1.12 6.27 -8.09
N TYR A 177 0.06 6.87 -8.65
CA TYR A 177 -0.60 6.34 -9.85
C TYR A 177 0.27 6.51 -11.09
N ALA A 178 0.91 7.67 -11.28
CA ALA A 178 1.83 7.90 -12.40
C ALA A 178 2.96 6.85 -12.40
N ILE A 179 3.56 6.58 -11.24
CA ILE A 179 4.58 5.53 -11.07
C ILE A 179 4.01 4.12 -11.32
N LEU A 180 2.75 3.86 -10.97
CA LEU A 180 2.12 2.57 -11.21
C LEU A 180 1.85 2.30 -12.69
N GLU A 181 1.46 3.34 -13.42
CA GLU A 181 1.04 3.25 -14.81
C GLU A 181 2.20 3.48 -15.80
N ASP A 182 3.37 3.90 -15.31
CA ASP A 182 4.55 4.16 -16.14
C ASP A 182 5.08 2.89 -16.83
N THR A 183 5.19 2.93 -18.15
CA THR A 183 5.57 1.78 -18.97
C THR A 183 7.03 1.37 -18.74
N LYS A 184 7.93 2.33 -18.57
CA LYS A 184 9.35 2.06 -18.37
C LYS A 184 9.60 1.42 -17.00
N ILE A 185 8.92 1.89 -15.95
CA ILE A 185 8.94 1.25 -14.64
C ILE A 185 8.47 -0.20 -14.76
N ASN A 186 7.31 -0.40 -15.38
CA ASN A 186 6.74 -1.74 -15.53
C ASN A 186 7.68 -2.69 -16.29
N ASP A 187 8.40 -2.21 -17.30
CA ASP A 187 9.39 -3.01 -18.02
C ASP A 187 10.64 -3.30 -17.18
N LEU A 188 11.13 -2.33 -16.40
CA LEU A 188 12.23 -2.55 -15.45
C LEU A 188 11.86 -3.59 -14.39
N LEU A 189 10.62 -3.59 -13.90
CA LEU A 189 10.16 -4.58 -12.92
C LEU A 189 10.01 -5.98 -13.51
N LYS A 190 9.54 -6.11 -14.76
CA LYS A 190 9.57 -7.40 -15.51
C LYS A 190 10.98 -7.95 -15.63
N GLU A 191 11.96 -7.06 -15.87
CA GLU A 191 13.38 -7.40 -15.91
C GLU A 191 14.02 -7.58 -14.51
N LYS A 192 13.26 -7.40 -13.42
CA LYS A 192 13.70 -7.48 -12.02
C LYS A 192 14.78 -6.44 -11.64
N LYS A 193 14.79 -5.30 -12.33
CA LYS A 193 15.72 -4.18 -12.10
C LYS A 193 15.15 -3.14 -11.15
N ILE A 194 14.90 -3.56 -9.90
CA ILE A 194 14.23 -2.73 -8.90
C ILE A 194 14.99 -1.44 -8.57
N GLU A 195 16.33 -1.48 -8.53
CA GLU A 195 17.14 -0.29 -8.22
C GLU A 195 17.09 0.76 -9.35
N GLU A 196 17.08 0.32 -10.62
CA GLU A 196 16.89 1.23 -11.76
C GLU A 196 15.48 1.84 -11.76
N ALA A 197 14.46 1.04 -11.39
CA ALA A 197 13.09 1.52 -11.27
C ALA A 197 12.95 2.56 -10.14
N LYS A 198 13.62 2.37 -9.00
CA LYS A 198 13.68 3.34 -7.89
C LYS A 198 14.29 4.67 -8.34
N VAL A 199 15.42 4.63 -9.03
CA VAL A 199 16.08 5.83 -9.58
C VAL A 199 15.14 6.55 -10.55
N TYR A 200 14.51 5.82 -11.47
CA TYR A 200 13.60 6.42 -12.44
C TYR A 200 12.33 7.01 -11.78
N ALA A 201 11.79 6.35 -10.76
CA ALA A 201 10.66 6.86 -9.98
C ALA A 201 11.00 8.17 -9.26
N GLU A 202 12.22 8.31 -8.73
CA GLU A 202 12.68 9.59 -8.15
C GLU A 202 12.74 10.71 -9.17
N ASP A 203 13.22 10.41 -10.38
CA ASP A 203 13.31 11.40 -11.45
C ASP A 203 11.91 11.83 -11.93
N LEU A 204 10.95 10.90 -12.02
CA LEU A 204 9.54 11.24 -12.26
C LEU A 204 8.98 12.17 -11.18
N ILE A 205 9.28 11.89 -9.91
CA ILE A 205 8.84 12.74 -8.79
C ILE A 205 9.44 14.14 -8.91
N LYS A 206 10.74 14.28 -9.21
CA LYS A 206 11.40 15.58 -9.40
C LYS A 206 10.83 16.36 -10.59
N ASN A 207 10.56 15.68 -11.71
CA ASN A 207 10.06 16.32 -12.92
C ASN A 207 8.62 16.83 -12.75
N GLU A 208 7.75 16.06 -12.10
CA GLU A 208 6.41 16.51 -11.75
C GLU A 208 6.44 17.65 -10.72
N GLU A 209 7.36 17.63 -9.74
CA GLU A 209 7.59 18.79 -8.84
C GLU A 209 7.92 20.07 -9.63
N ALA A 210 8.83 19.97 -10.62
CA ALA A 210 9.18 21.09 -11.47
C ALA A 210 7.97 21.59 -12.29
N LYS A 211 7.12 20.69 -12.77
CA LYS A 211 5.89 21.03 -13.49
C LYS A 211 4.87 21.74 -12.60
N VAL A 212 4.61 21.22 -11.40
CA VAL A 212 3.69 21.85 -10.43
C VAL A 212 4.23 23.23 -10.01
N TYR A 213 5.52 23.34 -9.72
CA TYR A 213 6.14 24.61 -9.37
C TYR A 213 6.06 25.64 -10.51
N ALA A 214 6.30 25.21 -11.75
CA ALA A 214 6.14 26.07 -12.93
C ALA A 214 4.67 26.50 -13.12
N GLU A 215 3.71 25.59 -12.97
CA GLU A 215 2.28 25.92 -13.04
C GLU A 215 1.86 26.91 -11.95
N ASP A 216 2.34 26.74 -10.72
CA ASP A 216 2.04 27.63 -9.60
C ASP A 216 2.67 29.02 -9.79
N LEU A 217 3.89 29.09 -10.34
CA LEU A 217 4.52 30.36 -10.74
C LEU A 217 3.72 31.08 -11.82
N ILE A 218 3.22 30.37 -12.83
CA ILE A 218 2.41 30.95 -13.92
C ILE A 218 1.06 31.46 -13.40
N LYS A 219 0.45 30.75 -12.43
CA LYS A 219 -0.83 31.13 -11.82
C LYS A 219 -0.72 32.29 -10.83
N ASN A 220 0.49 32.62 -10.37
CA ASN A 220 0.71 33.73 -9.44
C ASN A 220 0.62 35.08 -10.19
N GLU A 221 -0.44 35.86 -9.90
CA GLU A 221 -0.65 37.19 -10.50
C GLU A 221 0.51 38.15 -10.26
N GLU A 222 1.21 38.08 -9.12
CA GLU A 222 2.39 38.92 -8.86
C GLU A 222 3.58 38.51 -9.73
N ALA A 223 3.79 37.20 -9.94
CA ALA A 223 4.84 36.71 -10.83
C ALA A 223 4.55 37.06 -12.30
N LYS A 224 3.27 37.06 -12.69
CA LYS A 224 2.81 37.48 -14.01
C LYS A 224 3.01 38.98 -14.22
N VAL A 225 2.62 39.82 -13.26
CA VAL A 225 2.87 41.29 -13.30
C VAL A 225 4.36 41.59 -13.31
N TYR A 226 5.16 40.89 -12.50
CA TYR A 226 6.61 41.06 -12.47
C TYR A 226 7.27 40.65 -13.80
N ALA A 227 6.83 39.54 -14.41
CA ALA A 227 7.29 39.11 -15.73
C ALA A 227 6.86 40.09 -16.84
N GLU A 228 5.62 40.59 -16.80
CA GLU A 228 5.12 41.60 -17.74
C GLU A 228 5.86 42.94 -17.59
N ASP A 229 6.19 43.36 -16.38
CA ASP A 229 6.96 44.58 -16.11
C ASP A 229 8.44 44.43 -16.51
N LEU A 230 9.01 43.23 -16.34
CA LEU A 230 10.35 42.85 -16.84
C LEU A 230 10.42 42.91 -18.38
N ILE A 231 9.39 42.42 -19.07
CA ILE A 231 9.33 42.42 -20.55
C ILE A 231 9.16 43.85 -21.11
N LYS A 232 8.49 44.73 -20.37
CA LYS A 232 8.25 46.14 -20.75
C LYS A 232 9.43 47.07 -20.44
N ASN A 233 10.38 46.65 -19.61
CA ASN A 233 11.54 47.45 -19.25
C ASN A 233 12.70 47.21 -20.26
N GLU A 234 13.03 48.22 -21.06
CA GLU A 234 14.11 48.14 -22.05
C GLU A 234 15.49 47.78 -21.45
N GLU A 235 15.78 48.19 -20.22
CA GLU A 235 17.03 47.82 -19.52
C GLU A 235 17.02 46.35 -19.08
N ALA A 236 15.85 45.82 -18.70
CA ALA A 236 15.71 44.43 -18.28
C ALA A 236 15.68 43.46 -19.47
N LYS A 237 15.29 43.95 -20.66
CA LYS A 237 15.42 43.24 -21.94
C LYS A 237 16.88 43.03 -22.32
N VAL A 238 17.72 44.05 -22.14
CA VAL A 238 19.19 43.95 -22.34
C VAL A 238 19.80 42.97 -21.33
N TYR A 239 19.36 43.02 -20.06
CA TYR A 239 19.83 42.09 -19.03
C TYR A 239 19.40 40.64 -19.28
N ALA A 240 18.18 40.41 -19.79
CA ALA A 240 17.69 39.10 -20.20
C ALA A 240 18.41 38.56 -21.44
N GLU A 241 18.70 39.43 -22.43
CA GLU A 241 19.50 39.08 -23.60
C GLU A 241 20.95 38.74 -23.23
N ASP A 242 21.53 39.39 -22.21
CA ASP A 242 22.86 39.08 -21.70
C ASP A 242 22.86 37.82 -20.81
N LEU A 243 21.77 37.52 -20.09
CA LEU A 243 21.54 36.25 -19.41
C LEU A 243 21.42 35.07 -20.40
N ILE A 244 20.73 35.24 -21.52
CA ILE A 244 20.62 34.22 -22.59
C ILE A 244 21.99 33.95 -23.25
N LYS A 245 22.91 34.92 -23.23
CA LYS A 245 24.30 34.77 -23.71
C LYS A 245 25.25 34.15 -22.69
N ASN A 246 24.84 34.03 -21.42
CA ASN A 246 25.64 33.41 -20.38
C ASN A 246 25.51 31.87 -20.47
N GLU A 247 26.64 31.17 -20.65
CA GLU A 247 26.67 29.71 -20.83
C GLU A 247 26.01 28.94 -19.66
N GLU A 248 26.03 29.48 -18.45
CA GLU A 248 25.41 28.82 -17.27
C GLU A 248 23.87 28.87 -17.29
N ALA A 249 23.27 29.95 -17.80
CA ALA A 249 21.81 30.06 -17.93
C ALA A 249 21.28 29.24 -19.11
N LYS A 250 22.12 29.03 -20.12
CA LYS A 250 21.83 28.19 -21.28
C LYS A 250 21.67 26.73 -20.89
N VAL A 251 22.46 26.22 -19.95
CA VAL A 251 22.32 24.83 -19.42
C VAL A 251 20.97 24.63 -18.73
N TYR A 252 20.52 25.62 -17.94
CA TYR A 252 19.24 25.55 -17.23
C TYR A 252 18.04 25.63 -18.18
N ALA A 253 18.13 26.45 -19.23
CA ALA A 253 17.12 26.54 -20.29
C ALA A 253 17.14 25.31 -21.22
N GLU A 254 18.33 24.77 -21.54
CA GLU A 254 18.47 23.56 -22.37
C GLU A 254 17.90 22.32 -21.67
N ASP A 255 18.01 22.21 -20.35
CA ASP A 255 17.37 21.11 -19.59
C ASP A 255 15.85 21.26 -19.51
N LEU A 256 15.32 22.49 -19.54
CA LEU A 256 13.89 22.77 -19.69
C LEU A 256 13.37 22.49 -21.10
N ILE A 257 14.18 22.76 -22.15
CA ILE A 257 13.83 22.58 -23.57
C ILE A 257 13.94 21.12 -24.03
N LYS A 258 14.77 20.29 -23.37
CA LYS A 258 14.84 18.83 -23.64
C LYS A 258 13.55 18.08 -23.29
N ASN A 259 12.63 18.72 -22.57
CA ASN A 259 11.30 18.18 -22.33
C ASN A 259 10.40 18.48 -23.54
N GLU A 260 10.20 17.49 -24.42
CA GLU A 260 9.41 17.64 -25.66
C GLU A 260 8.00 18.20 -25.42
N GLU A 261 7.41 17.99 -24.23
CA GLU A 261 6.08 18.54 -23.88
C GLU A 261 6.12 20.03 -23.52
N ALA A 262 7.21 20.50 -22.90
CA ALA A 262 7.39 21.92 -22.57
C ALA A 262 7.56 22.77 -23.84
N LYS A 263 8.15 22.19 -24.89
CA LYS A 263 8.29 22.82 -26.20
C LYS A 263 6.94 23.00 -26.90
N VAL A 264 6.10 21.97 -26.90
CA VAL A 264 4.73 22.04 -27.47
C VAL A 264 3.90 23.10 -26.74
N TYR A 265 4.01 23.19 -25.41
CA TYR A 265 3.26 24.17 -24.62
C TYR A 265 3.75 25.62 -24.81
N ALA A 266 5.06 25.82 -24.99
CA ALA A 266 5.64 27.12 -25.32
C ALA A 266 5.27 27.57 -26.75
N GLU A 267 5.24 26.65 -27.71
CA GLU A 267 4.79 26.92 -29.08
C GLU A 267 3.29 27.27 -29.14
N ASP A 268 2.44 26.63 -28.32
CA ASP A 268 1.01 26.95 -28.20
C ASP A 268 0.75 28.30 -27.52
N LEU A 269 1.60 28.72 -26.58
CA LEU A 269 1.54 30.06 -25.97
C LEU A 269 1.90 31.15 -26.99
N ILE A 270 2.93 30.94 -27.81
CA ILE A 270 3.35 31.88 -28.86
C ILE A 270 2.27 31.99 -29.95
N LYS A 271 1.67 30.87 -30.38
CA LYS A 271 0.57 30.87 -31.37
C LYS A 271 -0.70 31.54 -30.86
N ASN A 272 -1.00 31.45 -29.55
CA ASN A 272 -2.16 32.13 -28.97
C ASN A 272 -1.95 33.65 -28.84
N GLU A 273 -0.71 34.13 -28.70
CA GLU A 273 -0.42 35.56 -28.79
C GLU A 273 -0.60 36.10 -30.21
N GLU A 274 -0.15 35.38 -31.25
CA GLU A 274 -0.33 35.82 -32.66
C GLU A 274 -1.82 35.88 -33.07
N ASN A 275 -2.66 34.95 -32.60
CA ASN A 275 -4.10 34.97 -32.85
C ASN A 275 -4.83 36.10 -32.10
N ASN A 276 -4.40 36.43 -30.87
CA ASN A 276 -4.97 37.53 -30.09
C ASN A 276 -4.58 38.92 -30.64
N VAL A 277 -3.43 39.03 -31.33
CA VAL A 277 -3.04 40.26 -32.04
C VAL A 277 -3.92 40.46 -33.28
N HIS A 278 -4.31 39.40 -33.98
CA HIS A 278 -5.12 39.51 -35.20
C HIS A 278 -6.60 39.84 -34.93
N ASP A 279 -7.20 39.28 -33.88
CA ASP A 279 -8.57 39.62 -33.45
C ASP A 279 -8.67 41.07 -32.91
N GLY A 280 -7.59 41.57 -32.30
CA GLY A 280 -7.49 42.96 -31.83
C GLY A 280 -7.43 44.01 -32.94
N GLU A 281 -6.99 43.63 -34.15
CA GLU A 281 -6.94 44.54 -35.32
C GLU A 281 -8.26 44.60 -36.10
N LEU A 282 -9.03 43.50 -36.15
CA LEU A 282 -10.37 43.47 -36.76
C LEU A 282 -11.40 44.31 -35.97
N LEU A 283 -11.34 44.27 -34.64
CA LEU A 283 -12.21 45.07 -33.75
C LEU A 283 -11.91 46.57 -33.75
N LYS A 284 -10.75 47.01 -34.26
CA LYS A 284 -10.38 48.43 -34.39
C LYS A 284 -10.86 49.07 -35.70
N LYS A 285 -11.25 48.28 -36.72
CA LYS A 285 -11.76 48.82 -37.99
C LYS A 285 -13.27 49.13 -37.95
N GLU A 286 -14.07 48.38 -37.21
CA GLU A 286 -15.53 48.62 -37.12
C GLU A 286 -15.92 49.83 -36.24
N LYS A 287 -15.02 50.33 -35.39
CA LYS A 287 -15.28 51.48 -34.50
C LYS A 287 -14.86 52.85 -35.06
N ARG A 288 -14.57 52.95 -36.36
CA ARG A 288 -14.16 54.21 -37.01
C ARG A 288 -15.14 54.76 -38.05
N GLU A 289 -16.32 54.17 -38.24
CA GLU A 289 -17.32 54.63 -39.23
C GLU A 289 -18.73 54.95 -38.69
N GLU A 290 -18.90 55.16 -37.38
CA GLU A 290 -20.10 55.79 -36.79
C GLU A 290 -19.75 57.03 -35.96
#